data_AF-A0A1C0SX77-F1
#
_entry.id   AF-A0A1C0SX77-F1
#
_cell.length_a   1.000
_cell.length_b   1.000
_cell.length_c   1.000
_cell.angle_alpha   90.00
_cell.angle_beta   90.00
_cell.angle_gamma   90.00
#
_symmetry.space_group_name_H-M   'P 1'
#
loop_
_entity.id
_entity.type
_entity.pdbx_description
1 polymer ?
#
loop_
_entity_poly.entity_id
_entity_poly.type
_entity_poly.pdbx_seq_one_letter_code
_entity_poly.pdbx_strand_id
1 'polypeptide(L)'
;MAKQSTNAPAGKQSNTNEAAYIFTDALKAHGDDEAKVFALKIGAAFDERVQFEISRKASGSADMPKVKKLNSYRGKLALPSMAKVLMELKISEMFINTRQGKETDGDRFNIYAIDKVIDFVRALAGQQKLSNAHNVAIAKSMLIFEENGKTFTGEMAMCAASDKIRSQNPDAKLLRRHNVDKSTAGTQASSTLNALMALGLVKNTGTKRAATYVFANTNQAKAFKELLQAV
;
A
#
# COMPACT_ATOMS: atom_id res chain seq x y z
N MET A 1 39.61 10.41 -45.07
CA MET A 1 38.80 9.41 -44.35
C MET A 1 37.99 10.11 -43.27
N ALA A 2 36.74 10.45 -43.56
CA ALA A 2 35.83 11.12 -42.62
C ALA A 2 35.06 10.07 -41.81
N LYS A 3 35.10 10.17 -40.48
CA LYS A 3 34.36 9.30 -39.56
C LYS A 3 32.86 9.60 -39.66
N GLN A 4 32.08 8.62 -40.08
CA GLN A 4 30.62 8.64 -39.99
C GLN A 4 30.21 8.56 -38.51
N SER A 5 29.54 9.61 -38.04
CA SER A 5 28.82 9.61 -36.77
C SER A 5 27.47 8.91 -37.00
N THR A 6 27.31 7.73 -36.41
CA THR A 6 26.04 7.02 -36.36
C THR A 6 25.19 7.61 -35.23
N ASN A 7 24.23 8.46 -35.58
CA ASN A 7 23.17 8.85 -34.66
C ASN A 7 22.24 7.64 -34.44
N ALA A 8 22.27 7.08 -33.23
CA ALA A 8 21.26 6.13 -32.78
C ALA A 8 19.90 6.85 -32.64
N PRO A 9 18.77 6.20 -32.96
CA PRO A 9 17.45 6.82 -32.85
C PRO A 9 17.09 7.05 -31.38
N ALA A 10 16.59 8.25 -31.09
CA ALA A 10 16.09 8.64 -29.78
C ALA A 10 15.03 7.61 -29.31
N GLY A 11 15.36 6.89 -28.23
CA GLY A 11 14.41 6.05 -27.53
C GLY A 11 13.20 6.88 -27.12
N LYS A 12 12.00 6.36 -27.41
CA LYS A 12 10.73 6.93 -26.95
C LYS A 12 10.80 7.16 -25.45
N GLN A 13 10.99 8.41 -25.02
CA GLN A 13 10.62 8.83 -23.68
C GLN A 13 9.10 8.71 -23.61
N SER A 14 8.60 7.63 -22.98
CA SER A 14 7.17 7.54 -22.70
C SER A 14 6.81 8.68 -21.78
N ASN A 15 5.80 9.48 -22.16
CA ASN A 15 5.29 10.61 -21.38
C ASN A 15 4.98 10.18 -19.93
N THR A 16 5.89 10.48 -19.01
CA THR A 16 5.70 10.33 -17.56
C THR A 16 4.50 11.12 -17.03
N ASN A 17 3.99 12.08 -17.81
CA ASN A 17 2.78 12.82 -17.50
C ASN A 17 1.49 12.11 -17.90
N GLU A 18 1.44 11.28 -18.95
CA GLU A 18 0.16 10.81 -19.50
C GLU A 18 -0.60 9.87 -18.55
N ALA A 19 0.12 9.19 -17.66
CA ALA A 19 -0.41 8.11 -16.85
C ALA A 19 -0.82 8.53 -15.41
N ALA A 20 -0.14 9.54 -14.85
CA ALA A 20 -0.65 10.29 -13.68
C ALA A 20 -2.03 10.93 -14.00
N TYR A 21 -2.29 11.23 -15.28
CA TYR A 21 -3.57 11.75 -15.75
C TYR A 21 -4.64 10.65 -15.79
N ILE A 22 -4.30 9.39 -16.11
CA ILE A 22 -5.26 8.27 -16.17
C ILE A 22 -5.93 8.03 -14.81
N PHE A 23 -5.15 7.94 -13.71
CA PHE A 23 -5.76 7.74 -12.40
C PHE A 23 -6.51 9.00 -11.93
N THR A 24 -5.96 10.18 -12.19
CA THR A 24 -6.62 11.45 -11.87
C THR A 24 -7.96 11.60 -12.58
N ASP A 25 -8.06 11.18 -13.83
CA ASP A 25 -9.29 11.23 -14.62
C ASP A 25 -10.30 10.18 -14.14
N ALA A 26 -9.85 8.98 -13.76
CA ALA A 26 -10.71 7.99 -13.10
C ALA A 26 -11.30 8.53 -11.79
N LEU A 27 -10.52 9.27 -10.99
CA LEU A 27 -11.04 9.91 -9.77
C LEU A 27 -12.08 11.00 -10.08
N LYS A 28 -11.95 11.75 -11.20
CA LYS A 28 -12.94 12.75 -11.60
C LYS A 28 -14.29 12.13 -12.00
N ALA A 29 -14.30 10.88 -12.44
CA ALA A 29 -15.53 10.17 -12.79
C ALA A 29 -16.44 9.92 -11.57
N HIS A 30 -15.88 9.89 -10.36
CA HIS A 30 -16.63 9.79 -9.11
C HIS A 30 -17.18 11.17 -8.72
N GLY A 31 -18.51 11.28 -8.66
CA GLY A 31 -19.19 12.51 -8.27
C GLY A 31 -18.86 12.94 -6.84
N ASP A 32 -18.78 14.24 -6.58
CA ASP A 32 -18.41 14.76 -5.26
C ASP A 32 -19.41 14.37 -4.17
N ASP A 33 -20.70 14.31 -4.49
CA ASP A 33 -21.72 13.93 -3.51
C ASP A 33 -21.69 12.43 -3.20
N GLU A 34 -21.44 11.59 -4.19
CA GLU A 34 -21.23 10.15 -3.96
C GLU A 34 -19.99 9.92 -3.09
N ALA A 35 -18.90 10.63 -3.37
CA ALA A 35 -17.67 10.56 -2.59
C ALA A 35 -17.87 11.03 -1.13
N LYS A 36 -18.68 12.08 -0.89
CA LYS A 36 -19.05 12.51 0.47
C LYS A 36 -19.86 11.44 1.19
N VAL A 37 -20.85 10.84 0.52
CA VAL A 37 -21.66 9.75 1.10
C VAL A 37 -20.77 8.57 1.45
N PHE A 38 -19.86 8.17 0.56
CA PHE A 38 -18.93 7.08 0.82
C PHE A 38 -17.94 7.42 1.96
N ALA A 39 -17.44 8.66 2.04
CA ALA A 39 -16.61 9.12 3.15
C ALA A 39 -17.32 9.05 4.51
N LEU A 40 -18.62 9.37 4.56
CA LEU A 40 -19.43 9.21 5.78
C LEU A 40 -19.55 7.74 6.18
N LYS A 41 -19.72 6.84 5.22
CA LYS A 41 -19.74 5.38 5.48
C LYS A 41 -18.41 4.87 6.01
N ILE A 42 -17.28 5.33 5.47
CA ILE A 42 -15.94 5.04 6.01
C ILE A 42 -15.83 5.55 7.45
N GLY A 43 -16.30 6.77 7.71
CA GLY A 43 -16.36 7.35 9.05
C GLY A 43 -17.13 6.46 10.04
N ALA A 44 -18.32 6.00 9.65
CA ALA A 44 -19.14 5.09 10.45
C ALA A 44 -18.45 3.74 10.69
N ALA A 45 -17.75 3.18 9.70
CA ALA A 45 -16.97 1.96 9.88
C ALA A 45 -15.85 2.13 10.92
N PHE A 46 -15.19 3.30 10.95
CA PHE A 46 -14.19 3.62 11.98
C PHE A 46 -14.82 3.74 13.36
N ASP A 47 -16.00 4.37 13.44
CA ASP A 47 -16.74 4.51 14.70
C ASP A 47 -17.13 3.12 15.25
N GLU A 48 -17.58 2.21 14.39
CA GLU A 48 -17.84 0.81 14.75
C GLU A 48 -16.56 0.09 15.22
N ARG A 49 -15.43 0.31 14.53
CA ARG A 49 -14.14 -0.28 14.93
C ARG A 49 -13.71 0.18 16.32
N VAL A 50 -13.90 1.47 16.61
CA VAL A 50 -13.59 2.05 17.93
C VAL A 50 -14.44 1.39 19.01
N GLN A 51 -15.75 1.26 18.80
CA GLN A 51 -16.64 0.61 19.77
C GLN A 51 -16.22 -0.84 20.04
N PHE A 52 -15.85 -1.58 18.99
CA PHE A 52 -15.33 -2.93 19.14
C PHE A 52 -14.06 -3.02 20.00
N GLU A 53 -13.07 -2.15 19.77
CA GLU A 53 -11.83 -2.18 20.57
C GLU A 53 -12.08 -1.74 22.02
N ILE A 54 -13.11 -0.92 22.27
CA ILE A 54 -13.55 -0.56 23.62
C ILE A 54 -14.22 -1.77 24.30
N SER A 55 -15.11 -2.49 23.60
CA SER A 55 -15.93 -3.56 24.18
C SER A 55 -15.22 -4.91 24.32
N ARG A 56 -14.13 -5.16 23.59
CA ARG A 56 -13.48 -6.48 23.53
C ARG A 56 -12.75 -6.93 24.81
N LYS A 57 -12.44 -6.03 25.76
CA LYS A 57 -11.72 -6.42 26.99
C LYS A 57 -12.67 -6.64 28.17
N ALA A 58 -12.72 -7.87 28.66
CA ALA A 58 -13.44 -8.28 29.87
C ALA A 58 -12.94 -7.59 31.16
N SER A 59 -11.72 -7.01 31.17
CA SER A 59 -11.10 -6.40 32.35
C SER A 59 -11.29 -4.88 32.48
N GLY A 60 -12.23 -4.28 31.73
CA GLY A 60 -12.70 -2.91 31.98
C GLY A 60 -11.76 -1.76 31.57
N SER A 61 -10.62 -2.03 30.92
CA SER A 61 -9.78 -0.97 30.33
C SER A 61 -9.63 -1.14 28.83
N ALA A 62 -10.29 -0.28 28.07
CA ALA A 62 -10.17 -0.20 26.61
C ALA A 62 -8.70 -0.04 26.19
N ASP A 63 -8.33 -0.58 25.01
CA ASP A 63 -7.02 -0.31 24.40
C ASP A 63 -6.98 1.12 23.84
N MET A 64 -6.92 2.09 24.76
CA MET A 64 -6.98 3.52 24.44
C MET A 64 -5.93 3.98 23.42
N PRO A 65 -4.70 3.43 23.39
CA PRO A 65 -3.75 3.71 22.30
C PRO A 65 -4.29 3.33 20.91
N LYS A 66 -4.94 2.17 20.75
CA LYS A 66 -5.55 1.78 19.46
C LYS A 66 -6.75 2.68 19.12
N VAL A 67 -7.60 2.98 20.09
CA VAL A 67 -8.75 3.88 19.89
C VAL A 67 -8.29 5.26 19.41
N LYS A 68 -7.25 5.83 20.04
CA LYS A 68 -6.66 7.11 19.60
C LYS A 68 -6.12 7.05 18.17
N LYS A 69 -5.44 5.96 17.80
CA LYS A 69 -4.95 5.76 16.42
C LYS A 69 -6.10 5.66 15.41
N LEU A 70 -7.15 4.90 15.72
CA LEU A 70 -8.32 4.76 14.86
C LEU A 70 -9.00 6.10 14.61
N ASN A 71 -9.19 6.92 15.66
CA ASN A 71 -9.74 8.27 15.51
C ASN A 71 -8.85 9.18 14.65
N SER A 72 -7.52 9.08 14.80
CA SER A 72 -6.58 9.82 13.94
C SER A 72 -6.68 9.36 12.47
N TYR A 73 -6.78 8.05 12.24
CA TYR A 73 -6.88 7.48 10.89
C TYR A 73 -8.21 7.79 10.22
N ARG A 74 -9.31 7.82 10.98
CA ARG A 74 -10.62 8.30 10.52
C ARG A 74 -10.51 9.69 9.92
N GLY A 75 -9.87 10.63 10.62
CA GLY A 75 -9.66 11.99 10.11
C GLY A 75 -8.80 12.09 8.84
N LYS A 76 -8.06 11.03 8.50
CA LYS A 76 -7.21 10.96 7.30
C LYS A 76 -7.85 10.21 6.14
N LEU A 77 -8.76 9.25 6.39
CA LEU A 77 -9.40 8.42 5.36
C LEU A 77 -10.87 8.76 5.10
N ALA A 78 -11.60 9.28 6.08
CA ALA A 78 -13.00 9.68 5.92
C ALA A 78 -13.11 11.07 5.28
N LEU A 79 -12.42 11.25 4.15
CA LEU A 79 -12.41 12.48 3.35
C LEU A 79 -12.90 12.16 1.93
N PRO A 80 -13.66 13.05 1.26
CA PRO A 80 -14.17 12.78 -0.09
C PRO A 80 -13.06 12.43 -1.10
N SER A 81 -11.90 13.09 -1.05
CA SER A 81 -10.77 12.78 -1.93
C SER A 81 -10.20 11.37 -1.73
N MET A 82 -10.19 10.87 -0.50
CA MET A 82 -9.74 9.50 -0.19
C MET A 82 -10.81 8.49 -0.56
N ALA A 83 -12.08 8.83 -0.34
CA ALA A 83 -13.21 8.01 -0.73
C ALA A 83 -13.20 7.72 -2.24
N LYS A 84 -12.94 8.72 -3.10
CA LYS A 84 -12.80 8.51 -4.55
C LYS A 84 -11.75 7.47 -4.90
N VAL A 85 -10.59 7.51 -4.23
CA VAL A 85 -9.53 6.51 -4.44
C VAL A 85 -10.02 5.13 -4.02
N LEU A 86 -10.63 4.99 -2.84
CA LEU A 86 -11.13 3.70 -2.37
C LEU A 86 -12.26 3.14 -3.26
N MET A 87 -13.15 4.00 -3.77
CA MET A 87 -14.20 3.64 -4.73
C MET A 87 -13.59 3.15 -6.05
N GLU A 88 -12.59 3.86 -6.57
CA GLU A 88 -11.87 3.46 -7.79
C GLU A 88 -11.12 2.13 -7.63
N LEU A 89 -10.53 1.92 -6.45
CA LEU A 89 -9.89 0.67 -6.08
C LEU A 89 -10.91 -0.45 -5.72
N LYS A 90 -12.21 -0.14 -5.74
CA LYS A 90 -13.33 -1.04 -5.38
C LYS A 90 -13.18 -1.62 -3.97
N ILE A 91 -12.68 -0.82 -3.05
CA ILE A 91 -12.52 -1.18 -1.65
C ILE A 91 -13.79 -0.80 -0.90
N SER A 92 -14.40 -1.78 -0.23
CA SER A 92 -15.56 -1.51 0.63
C SER A 92 -15.19 -0.58 1.79
N GLU A 93 -16.14 0.27 2.17
CA GLU A 93 -16.10 1.08 3.38
C GLU A 93 -15.80 0.26 4.66
N MET A 94 -16.17 -1.03 4.67
CA MET A 94 -16.01 -1.92 5.81
C MET A 94 -14.64 -2.60 5.89
N PHE A 95 -13.69 -2.31 4.98
CA PHE A 95 -12.43 -3.05 4.90
C PHE A 95 -11.63 -3.07 6.21
N ILE A 96 -11.68 -2.00 7.01
CA ILE A 96 -11.00 -1.93 8.32
C ILE A 96 -11.60 -2.88 9.36
N ASN A 97 -12.84 -3.32 9.14
CA ASN A 97 -13.58 -4.25 9.99
C ASN A 97 -13.56 -5.67 9.45
N THR A 98 -12.90 -5.92 8.31
CA THR A 98 -12.65 -7.26 7.80
C THR A 98 -11.91 -8.10 8.84
N ARG A 99 -12.48 -9.25 9.19
CA ARG A 99 -11.91 -10.17 10.17
C ARG A 99 -10.68 -10.88 9.62
N GLN A 100 -9.65 -11.00 10.45
CA GLN A 100 -8.44 -11.78 10.22
C GLN A 100 -8.56 -13.13 10.94
N GLY A 101 -9.47 -13.98 10.47
CA GLY A 101 -9.70 -15.30 11.06
C GLY A 101 -11.16 -15.73 11.02
N LYS A 102 -11.45 -16.88 11.65
CA LYS A 102 -12.81 -17.44 11.71
C LYS A 102 -13.57 -17.08 12.99
N GLU A 103 -12.89 -16.57 14.01
CA GLU A 103 -13.50 -16.25 15.30
C GLU A 103 -14.36 -14.99 15.24
N THR A 104 -15.50 -15.01 15.93
CA THR A 104 -16.47 -13.91 15.95
C THR A 104 -15.89 -12.64 16.59
N ASP A 105 -15.04 -12.82 17.60
CA ASP A 105 -14.31 -11.75 18.29
C ASP A 105 -12.86 -11.61 17.82
N GLY A 106 -12.55 -12.24 16.69
CA GLY A 106 -11.21 -12.27 16.11
C GLY A 106 -10.67 -10.89 15.77
N ASP A 107 -9.35 -10.80 15.64
CA ASP A 107 -8.70 -9.57 15.21
C ASP A 107 -9.26 -9.10 13.87
N ARG A 108 -9.65 -7.83 13.81
CA ARG A 108 -10.02 -7.15 12.56
C ARG A 108 -8.75 -6.64 11.86
N PHE A 109 -8.88 -6.09 10.65
CA PHE A 109 -7.76 -5.62 9.83
C PHE A 109 -6.69 -4.86 10.63
N ASN A 110 -5.42 -5.20 10.38
CA ASN A 110 -4.30 -4.78 11.19
C ASN A 110 -4.15 -3.25 11.21
N ILE A 111 -4.22 -2.65 12.40
CA ILE A 111 -4.11 -1.20 12.62
C ILE A 111 -2.80 -0.59 12.08
N TYR A 112 -1.71 -1.35 12.07
CA TYR A 112 -0.43 -0.90 11.51
C TYR A 112 -0.45 -0.89 9.97
N ALA A 113 -1.26 -1.74 9.35
CA ALA A 113 -1.47 -1.70 7.90
C ALA A 113 -2.36 -0.52 7.48
N ILE A 114 -3.28 -0.05 8.35
CA ILE A 114 -4.11 1.14 8.06
C ILE A 114 -3.25 2.39 7.85
N ASP A 115 -2.19 2.56 8.64
CA ASP A 115 -1.23 3.67 8.45
C ASP A 115 -0.56 3.62 7.06
N LYS A 116 -0.22 2.41 6.59
CA LYS A 116 0.35 2.21 5.26
C LYS A 116 -0.67 2.48 4.16
N VAL A 117 -1.93 2.04 4.36
CA VAL A 117 -3.05 2.32 3.46
C VAL A 117 -3.24 3.83 3.30
N ILE A 118 -3.23 4.60 4.40
CA ILE A 118 -3.35 6.06 4.35
C ILE A 118 -2.29 6.67 3.43
N ASP A 119 -1.02 6.29 3.60
CA ASP A 119 0.07 6.85 2.80
C ASP A 119 -0.07 6.51 1.30
N PHE A 120 -0.45 5.26 0.97
CA PHE A 120 -0.73 4.86 -0.42
C PHE A 120 -1.94 5.59 -1.01
N VAL A 121 -3.06 5.65 -0.29
CA VAL A 121 -4.29 6.29 -0.76
C VAL A 121 -4.09 7.79 -0.96
N ARG A 122 -3.39 8.47 -0.04
CA ARG A 122 -3.08 9.90 -0.20
C ARG A 122 -2.12 10.16 -1.36
N ALA A 123 -1.18 9.25 -1.62
CA ALA A 123 -0.29 9.36 -2.77
C ALA A 123 -1.07 9.19 -4.10
N LEU A 124 -1.94 8.17 -4.16
CA LEU A 124 -2.81 7.92 -5.32
C LEU A 124 -3.83 9.04 -5.55
N ALA A 125 -4.30 9.71 -4.49
CA ALA A 125 -5.15 10.89 -4.60
C ALA A 125 -4.43 12.16 -5.06
N GLY A 126 -3.11 12.10 -5.29
CA GLY A 126 -2.28 13.27 -5.62
C GLY A 126 -2.13 14.27 -4.48
N GLN A 127 -2.52 13.92 -3.24
CA GLN A 127 -2.43 14.84 -2.10
C GLN A 127 -1.02 14.95 -1.53
N GLN A 128 -0.18 13.95 -1.75
CA GLN A 128 1.21 13.93 -1.32
C GLN A 128 2.06 12.99 -2.17
N LYS A 129 3.38 13.07 -2.03
CA LYS A 129 4.27 11.99 -2.48
C LYS A 129 4.18 10.81 -1.52
N LEU A 130 4.46 9.60 -2.01
CA LEU A 130 4.59 8.42 -1.15
C LEU A 130 5.74 8.65 -0.17
N SER A 131 5.42 8.74 1.12
CA SER A 131 6.31 9.34 2.13
C SER A 131 6.80 8.34 3.18
N ASN A 132 6.04 7.26 3.42
CA ASN A 132 6.45 6.25 4.39
C ASN A 132 7.65 5.47 3.85
N ALA A 133 8.80 5.59 4.52
CA ALA A 133 10.04 5.01 4.05
C ALA A 133 9.97 3.47 3.85
N HIS A 134 9.17 2.76 4.64
CA HIS A 134 8.97 1.32 4.46
C HIS A 134 8.10 1.02 3.23
N ASN A 135 7.03 1.80 3.01
CA ASN A 135 6.21 1.69 1.79
C ASN A 135 7.08 1.88 0.55
N VAL A 136 7.89 2.95 0.54
CA VAL A 136 8.80 3.26 -0.57
C VAL A 136 9.81 2.12 -0.78
N ALA A 137 10.51 1.70 0.27
CA ALA A 137 11.53 0.64 0.18
C ALA A 137 10.96 -0.66 -0.38
N ILE A 138 9.82 -1.13 0.15
CA ILE A 138 9.22 -2.40 -0.24
C ILE A 138 8.57 -2.31 -1.62
N ALA A 139 7.73 -1.31 -1.88
CA ALA A 139 7.01 -1.21 -3.14
C ALA A 139 7.97 -0.97 -4.32
N LYS A 140 9.01 -0.14 -4.14
CA LYS A 140 10.03 0.02 -5.19
C LYS A 140 10.89 -1.21 -5.38
N SER A 141 11.27 -1.90 -4.31
CA SER A 141 12.01 -3.15 -4.45
C SER A 141 11.19 -4.17 -5.25
N MET A 142 9.88 -4.26 -5.01
CA MET A 142 9.00 -5.14 -5.76
C MET A 142 8.91 -4.74 -7.25
N LEU A 143 8.87 -3.44 -7.56
CA LEU A 143 8.94 -2.94 -8.94
C LEU A 143 10.27 -3.30 -9.62
N ILE A 144 11.40 -3.05 -8.97
CA ILE A 144 12.73 -3.36 -9.52
C ILE A 144 12.86 -4.87 -9.78
N PHE A 145 12.34 -5.70 -8.88
CA PHE A 145 12.32 -7.15 -9.08
C PHE A 145 11.46 -7.55 -10.27
N GLU A 146 10.25 -7.00 -10.42
CA GLU A 146 9.38 -7.25 -11.58
C GLU A 146 10.07 -6.84 -12.90
N GLU A 147 10.68 -5.65 -12.95
CA GLU A 147 11.40 -5.12 -14.12
C GLU A 147 12.63 -5.97 -14.51
N ASN A 148 13.22 -6.70 -13.54
CA ASN A 148 14.34 -7.61 -13.76
C ASN A 148 13.90 -9.09 -13.93
N GLY A 149 12.59 -9.36 -14.01
CA GLY A 149 12.07 -10.72 -14.12
C GLY A 149 12.39 -11.60 -12.91
N LYS A 150 12.53 -11.00 -11.72
CA LYS A 150 12.88 -11.68 -10.46
C LYS A 150 11.69 -11.80 -9.53
N THR A 151 11.72 -12.84 -8.71
CA THR A 151 10.67 -13.13 -7.74
C THR A 151 10.85 -12.32 -6.46
N PHE A 152 9.86 -11.50 -6.11
CA PHE A 152 9.86 -10.76 -4.85
C PHE A 152 9.17 -11.57 -3.73
N THR A 153 9.94 -12.01 -2.72
CA THR A 153 9.45 -12.87 -1.64
C THR A 153 9.21 -12.11 -0.33
N GLY A 154 8.57 -12.77 0.64
CA GLY A 154 8.46 -12.23 2.00
C GLY A 154 9.82 -11.96 2.67
N GLU A 155 10.84 -12.76 2.37
CA GLU A 155 12.21 -12.50 2.83
C GLU A 155 12.78 -11.22 2.22
N MET A 156 12.58 -11.01 0.92
CA MET A 156 13.01 -9.79 0.23
C MET A 156 12.33 -8.54 0.81
N ALA A 157 11.04 -8.63 1.16
CA ALA A 157 10.33 -7.54 1.82
C ALA A 157 10.92 -7.20 3.20
N MET A 158 11.31 -8.20 3.99
CA MET A 158 12.00 -7.97 5.27
C MET A 158 13.37 -7.31 5.06
N CYS A 159 14.12 -7.75 4.06
CA CYS A 159 15.42 -7.17 3.72
C CYS A 159 15.31 -5.75 3.15
N ALA A 160 14.23 -5.43 2.43
CA ALA A 160 13.92 -4.07 2.01
C ALA A 160 13.59 -3.17 3.21
N ALA A 161 12.86 -3.68 4.20
CA ALA A 161 12.52 -2.92 5.40
C ALA A 161 13.73 -2.61 6.31
N SER A 162 14.72 -3.51 6.36
CA SER A 162 15.89 -3.41 7.25
C SER A 162 17.19 -3.78 6.54
N ASP A 163 18.15 -2.86 6.49
CA ASP A 163 19.52 -3.06 6.03
C ASP A 163 20.34 -4.05 6.89
N LYS A 164 19.95 -4.21 8.15
CA LYS A 164 20.55 -5.12 9.16
C LYS A 164 20.28 -6.60 8.91
N ILE A 165 19.34 -6.96 8.03
CA ILE A 165 19.06 -8.36 7.68
C ILE A 165 19.93 -8.77 6.49
N ARG A 166 20.69 -9.85 6.58
CA ARG A 166 21.43 -10.38 5.44
C ARG A 166 20.57 -11.43 4.74
N SER A 167 20.45 -11.34 3.42
CA SER A 167 19.87 -12.40 2.59
C SER A 167 20.98 -13.15 1.85
N GLN A 168 20.79 -14.46 1.67
CA GLN A 168 21.65 -15.29 0.82
C GLN A 168 21.20 -15.25 -0.65
N ASN A 169 20.07 -14.59 -0.95
CA ASN A 169 19.59 -14.47 -2.31
C ASN A 169 20.50 -13.53 -3.12
N PRO A 170 21.04 -13.97 -4.28
CA PRO A 170 21.93 -13.16 -5.11
C PRO A 170 21.25 -11.89 -5.68
N ASP A 171 19.92 -11.87 -5.75
CA ASP A 171 19.13 -10.74 -6.22
C ASP A 171 18.92 -9.68 -5.12
N ALA A 172 19.38 -9.89 -3.88
CA ALA A 172 19.23 -8.93 -2.78
C ALA A 172 19.87 -7.55 -3.06
N LYS A 173 20.83 -7.49 -4.00
CA LYS A 173 21.42 -6.23 -4.49
C LYS A 173 20.44 -5.31 -5.23
N LEU A 174 19.30 -5.85 -5.69
CA LEU A 174 18.24 -5.09 -6.36
C LEU A 174 17.34 -4.34 -5.36
N LEU A 175 17.45 -4.63 -4.06
CA LEU A 175 16.59 -4.04 -3.04
C LEU A 175 16.91 -2.57 -2.80
N ARG A 176 15.89 -1.71 -2.80
CA ARG A 176 15.94 -0.40 -2.14
C ARG A 176 15.70 -0.63 -0.65
N ARG A 177 16.73 -0.44 0.17
CA ARG A 177 16.70 -0.77 1.60
C ARG A 177 16.43 0.45 2.47
N HIS A 178 15.80 0.20 3.61
CA HIS A 178 15.63 1.15 4.70
C HIS A 178 16.29 0.61 5.99
N ASN A 179 16.48 1.45 7.00
CA ASN A 179 17.20 1.10 8.22
C ASN A 179 16.26 1.04 9.43
N VAL A 180 15.42 0.01 9.49
CA VAL A 180 14.68 -0.34 10.71
C VAL A 180 15.41 -1.44 11.48
N ASP A 181 15.17 -1.55 12.78
CA ASP A 181 15.70 -2.66 13.57
C ASP A 181 15.25 -4.02 13.09
N LYS A 182 16.14 -5.02 13.23
CA LYS A 182 15.92 -6.39 12.75
C LYS A 182 14.64 -7.01 13.32
N SER A 183 14.33 -6.74 14.59
CA SER A 183 13.11 -7.23 15.25
C SER A 183 11.82 -6.60 14.70
N THR A 184 11.91 -5.41 14.10
CA THR A 184 10.76 -4.64 13.60
C THR A 184 10.53 -4.86 12.10
N ALA A 185 11.52 -5.37 11.38
CA ALA A 185 11.48 -5.58 9.93
C ALA A 185 10.29 -6.44 9.47
N GLY A 186 10.01 -7.56 10.16
CA GLY A 186 8.89 -8.44 9.84
C GLY A 186 7.53 -7.74 9.96
N THR A 187 7.37 -6.88 10.97
CA THR A 187 6.14 -6.10 11.19
C THR A 187 5.97 -5.01 10.11
N GLN A 188 7.04 -4.32 9.72
CA GLN A 188 6.97 -3.31 8.65
C GLN A 188 6.72 -3.95 7.28
N ALA A 189 7.37 -5.08 6.99
CA ALA A 189 7.15 -5.83 5.76
C ALA A 189 5.70 -6.32 5.66
N SER A 190 5.22 -7.01 6.69
CA SER A 190 3.86 -7.56 6.71
C SER A 190 2.77 -6.48 6.67
N SER A 191 2.92 -5.37 7.42
CA SER A 191 1.94 -4.27 7.39
C SER A 191 1.87 -3.59 6.02
N THR A 192 3.02 -3.37 5.38
CA THR A 192 3.10 -2.77 4.03
C THR A 192 2.47 -3.68 2.98
N LEU A 193 2.83 -4.97 2.98
CA LEU A 193 2.28 -5.94 2.03
C LEU A 193 0.78 -6.17 2.25
N ASN A 194 0.32 -6.23 3.50
CA ASN A 194 -1.11 -6.33 3.81
C ASN A 194 -1.89 -5.11 3.32
N ALA A 195 -1.32 -3.90 3.41
CA ALA A 195 -1.94 -2.71 2.86
C ALA A 195 -2.04 -2.76 1.33
N LEU A 196 -0.95 -3.13 0.65
CA LEU A 196 -0.95 -3.28 -0.81
C LEU A 196 -1.94 -4.34 -1.30
N MET A 197 -2.05 -5.47 -0.58
CA MET A 197 -3.04 -6.51 -0.88
C MET A 197 -4.47 -6.05 -0.58
N ALA A 198 -4.69 -5.34 0.52
CA ALA A 198 -6.00 -4.80 0.87
C ALA A 198 -6.50 -3.78 -0.16
N LEU A 199 -5.59 -3.03 -0.78
CA LEU A 199 -5.89 -2.11 -1.89
C LEU A 199 -5.99 -2.79 -3.26
N GLY A 200 -5.84 -4.12 -3.33
CA GLY A 200 -5.89 -4.86 -4.59
C GLY A 200 -4.74 -4.57 -5.55
N LEU A 201 -3.67 -3.91 -5.08
CA LEU A 201 -2.51 -3.53 -5.90
C LEU A 201 -1.52 -4.70 -6.06
N VAL A 202 -1.51 -5.61 -5.09
CA VAL A 202 -0.58 -6.74 -5.00
C VAL A 202 -1.33 -8.02 -4.65
N LYS A 203 -0.84 -9.14 -5.14
CA LYS A 203 -1.33 -10.48 -4.79
C LYS A 203 -0.20 -11.32 -4.23
N ASN A 204 -0.51 -12.15 -3.24
CA ASN A 204 0.37 -13.26 -2.85
C ASN A 204 0.04 -14.48 -3.73
N THR A 205 0.97 -14.90 -4.56
CA THR A 205 0.87 -16.10 -5.42
C THR A 205 1.60 -17.30 -4.82
N GLY A 206 2.34 -17.11 -3.73
CA GLY A 206 3.02 -18.16 -3.00
C GLY A 206 2.16 -18.77 -1.89
N THR A 207 2.80 -19.57 -1.04
CA THR A 207 2.16 -20.15 0.15
C THR A 207 2.34 -19.24 1.37
N LYS A 208 1.64 -19.54 2.48
CA LYS A 208 1.86 -18.82 3.74
C LYS A 208 3.31 -18.92 4.24
N ARG A 209 3.99 -20.05 3.98
CA ARG A 209 5.38 -20.28 4.41
C ARG A 209 6.42 -19.78 3.40
N ALA A 210 6.06 -19.76 2.11
CA ALA A 210 6.89 -19.29 1.01
C ALA A 210 6.12 -18.26 0.18
N ALA A 211 5.87 -17.10 0.80
CA ALA A 211 5.07 -16.05 0.19
C ALA A 211 5.84 -15.38 -0.95
N THR A 212 5.16 -15.19 -2.07
CA THR A 212 5.66 -14.52 -3.27
C THR A 212 4.65 -13.47 -3.67
N TYR A 213 5.11 -12.24 -3.91
CA TYR A 213 4.26 -11.11 -4.16
C TYR A 213 4.47 -10.57 -5.58
N VAL A 214 3.36 -10.33 -6.27
CA VAL A 214 3.34 -9.77 -7.62
C VAL A 214 2.33 -8.63 -7.68
N PHE A 215 2.55 -7.64 -8.54
CA PHE A 215 1.52 -6.64 -8.81
C PHE A 215 0.29 -7.32 -9.42
N ALA A 216 -0.90 -6.84 -9.07
CA ALA A 216 -2.12 -7.32 -9.69
C ALA A 216 -2.17 -6.91 -11.17
N ASN A 217 -2.82 -7.71 -12.01
CA ASN A 217 -3.09 -7.32 -13.40
C ASN A 217 -4.38 -6.49 -13.47
N THR A 218 -4.36 -5.29 -12.89
CA THR A 218 -5.47 -4.34 -12.88
C THR A 218 -4.98 -2.97 -13.34
N ASN A 219 -5.87 -2.11 -13.85
CA ASN A 219 -5.50 -0.75 -14.25
C ASN A 219 -4.99 0.06 -13.05
N GLN A 220 -5.55 -0.21 -11.87
CA GLN A 220 -5.15 0.40 -10.60
C GLN A 220 -3.71 0.04 -10.23
N ALA A 221 -3.32 -1.24 -10.35
CA ALA A 221 -1.95 -1.66 -10.09
C ALA A 221 -0.96 -1.10 -11.12
N LYS A 222 -1.37 -0.95 -12.39
CA LYS A 222 -0.55 -0.29 -13.42
C LYS A 222 -0.30 1.18 -13.07
N ALA A 223 -1.35 1.94 -12.74
CA ALA A 223 -1.23 3.34 -12.30
C ALA A 223 -0.34 3.48 -11.06
N PHE A 224 -0.45 2.55 -10.11
CA PHE A 224 0.41 2.55 -8.93
C PHE A 224 1.88 2.30 -9.28
N LYS A 225 2.20 1.39 -10.22
CA LYS A 225 3.58 1.17 -10.67
C LYS A 225 4.19 2.42 -11.29
N GLU A 226 3.42 3.16 -12.07
CA GLU A 226 3.87 4.43 -12.66
C GLU A 226 4.13 5.48 -11.57
N LEU A 227 3.27 5.56 -10.55
CA LEU A 227 3.53 6.39 -9.37
C LEU A 227 4.85 6.01 -8.70
N LEU A 228 5.15 4.72 -8.56
CA LEU A 228 6.43 4.26 -7.98
C LEU A 228 7.65 4.64 -8.81
N GLN A 229 7.53 4.73 -10.14
CA GLN A 229 8.61 5.18 -11.02
C GLN A 229 8.92 6.68 -10.82
N ALA A 230 7.95 7.47 -10.38
CA ALA A 230 8.10 8.91 -10.11
C ALA A 230 8.60 9.27 -8.69
N VAL A 231 8.59 8.32 -7.75
CA VAL A 231 9.12 8.46 -6.36
C VAL A 231 10.63 8.16 -6.35
#